data_AF-A0A9X8MH34-F1
#
_entry.id   AF-A0A9X8MH34-F1
#
_cell.length_a   1.000
_cell.length_b   1.000
_cell.length_c   1.000
_cell.angle_alpha   90.00
_cell.angle_beta   90.00
_cell.angle_gamma   90.00
#
_symmetry.space_group_name_H-M   'P 1'
#
loop_
_entity.id
_entity.type
_entity.pdbx_description
1 polymer ?
#
loop_
_entity_poly.entity_id
_entity_poly.type
_entity_poly.pdbx_seq_one_letter_code
_entity_poly.pdbx_strand_id
1 'polypeptide(L)'
;MSRHNVVFARALTFISSRYGRKAATLYVRQRLQGFTAREARLNAVHADKAIRPCSAAEYDAALLSAGVRVEFNRLGDILVKREGQVIAMSVARGSEIAYFIDQRQKAA
;
A
#
# COMPACT_ATOMS: atom_id res chain seq x y z
N MET A 1 22.64 -7.56 12.90
CA MET A 1 21.43 -6.71 12.78
C MET A 1 20.21 -7.52 13.24
N SER A 2 19.43 -7.02 14.21
CA SER A 2 18.24 -7.75 14.68
C SER A 2 17.16 -7.81 13.60
N ARG A 3 16.34 -8.88 13.58
CA ARG A 3 15.22 -9.06 12.62
C ARG A 3 14.30 -7.83 12.53
N HIS A 4 14.15 -7.06 13.61
CA HIS A 4 13.34 -5.84 13.65
C HIS A 4 13.86 -4.74 12.72
N ASN A 5 15.17 -4.61 12.52
CA ASN A 5 15.76 -3.57 11.68
C ASN A 5 15.55 -3.85 10.19
N VAL A 6 15.53 -5.12 9.80
CA VAL A 6 15.26 -5.54 8.40
C VAL A 6 13.82 -5.25 8.01
N VAL A 7 12.86 -5.53 8.90
CA VAL A 7 11.43 -5.23 8.66
C VAL A 7 11.17 -3.73 8.57
N PHE A 8 11.82 -2.94 9.44
CA PHE A 8 11.76 -1.49 9.41
C PHE A 8 12.30 -0.91 8.10
N ALA A 9 13.49 -1.33 7.67
CA ALA A 9 14.10 -0.85 6.43
C ALA A 9 13.24 -1.21 5.20
N ARG A 10 12.73 -2.44 5.12
CA ARG A 10 11.86 -2.88 4.00
C ARG A 10 10.56 -2.10 3.94
N ALA A 11 9.91 -1.87 5.09
CA ALA A 11 8.69 -1.07 5.14
C ALA A 11 8.94 0.39 4.74
N LEU A 12 10.05 0.98 5.20
CA LEU A 12 10.45 2.33 4.82
C LEU A 12 10.72 2.46 3.32
N THR A 13 11.43 1.50 2.71
CA THR A 13 11.67 1.47 1.26
C THR A 13 10.38 1.33 0.47
N PHE A 14 9.47 0.44 0.88
CA PHE A 14 8.16 0.31 0.23
C PHE A 14 7.35 1.61 0.33
N ILE A 15 7.28 2.23 1.51
CA ILE A 15 6.48 3.43 1.72
C ILE A 15 7.05 4.62 0.97
N SER A 16 8.37 4.82 1.01
CA SER A 16 9.04 5.91 0.30
C SER A 16 8.93 5.78 -1.22
N SER A 17 9.11 4.58 -1.76
CA SER A 17 9.02 4.34 -3.22
C SER A 17 7.60 4.45 -3.76
N ARG A 18 6.59 4.16 -2.94
CA ARG A 18 5.21 3.98 -3.42
C ARG A 18 4.22 5.07 -2.99
N TYR A 19 4.45 5.70 -1.84
CA TYR A 19 3.58 6.76 -1.28
C TYR A 19 4.36 8.06 -1.01
N GLY A 20 5.64 8.09 -1.39
CA GLY A 20 6.48 9.27 -1.34
C GLY A 20 6.99 9.65 0.05
N ARG A 21 7.69 10.80 0.08
CA ARG A 21 8.44 11.27 1.26
C ARG A 21 7.57 11.52 2.48
N LYS A 22 6.35 12.06 2.31
CA LYS A 22 5.46 12.41 3.43
C LYS A 22 5.00 11.16 4.21
N ALA A 23 4.58 10.11 3.51
CA ALA A 23 4.19 8.84 4.12
C ALA A 23 5.38 8.15 4.81
N ALA A 24 6.56 8.18 4.18
CA ALA A 24 7.78 7.63 4.76
C ALA A 24 8.18 8.34 6.07
N THR A 25 8.09 9.67 6.11
CA THR A 25 8.34 10.46 7.31
C THR A 25 7.36 10.11 8.43
N LEU A 26 6.08 9.93 8.11
CA LEU A 26 5.06 9.53 9.10
C LEU A 26 5.34 8.13 9.65
N TYR A 27 5.71 7.18 8.79
CA TYR A 27 6.12 5.84 9.20
C TYR A 27 7.27 5.87 10.21
N VAL A 28 8.35 6.59 9.91
CA VAL A 28 9.51 6.71 10.81
C VAL A 28 9.12 7.36 12.13
N ARG A 29 8.35 8.45 12.09
CA ARG A 29 7.89 9.14 13.31
C ARG A 29 7.09 8.21 14.22
N GLN A 30 6.17 7.41 13.68
CA GLN A 30 5.37 6.49 14.48
C GLN A 30 6.19 5.31 15.01
N ARG A 31 7.19 4.83 14.26
CA ARG A 31 8.14 3.82 14.76
C ARG A 31 8.94 4.32 15.96
N LEU A 32 9.33 5.59 15.96
CA LEU A 32 10.01 6.23 17.09
C LEU A 32 9.08 6.45 18.29
N GLN A 33 7.76 6.51 18.07
CA GLN A 33 6.73 6.60 19.12
C GLN A 33 6.33 5.24 19.70
N GLY A 34 6.99 4.15 19.30
CA GLY A 34 6.73 2.81 19.82
C GLY A 34 5.66 2.02 19.06
N PHE A 35 5.06 2.57 18.00
CA PHE A 35 4.12 1.82 17.16
C PHE A 35 4.84 0.66 16.48
N THR A 36 4.13 -0.46 16.34
CA THR A 36 4.66 -1.61 15.60
C THR A 36 4.88 -1.23 14.13
N ALA A 37 5.77 -1.97 13.44
CA ALA A 37 6.02 -1.74 12.02
C ALA A 37 4.76 -1.91 11.16
N ARG A 38 3.80 -2.73 11.63
CA ARG A 38 2.51 -2.93 11.00
C ARG A 38 1.63 -1.69 11.13
N GLU A 39 1.42 -1.19 12.34
CA GLU A 39 0.56 -0.02 12.61
C GLU A 39 1.11 1.23 11.92
N ALA A 40 2.42 1.47 12.06
CA ALA A 40 3.08 2.61 11.43
C ALA A 40 2.94 2.59 9.91
N ARG A 41 3.01 1.40 9.29
CA ARG A 41 2.83 1.25 7.83
C ARG A 41 1.39 1.56 7.44
N LEU A 42 0.41 1.01 8.15
CA LEU A 42 -1.01 1.23 7.83
C LEU A 42 -1.38 2.71 7.95
N ASN A 43 -0.98 3.36 9.04
CA ASN A 43 -1.21 4.77 9.25
C ASN A 43 -0.50 5.63 8.18
N ALA A 44 0.72 5.26 7.78
CA ALA A 44 1.44 5.97 6.73
C ALA A 44 0.76 5.84 5.36
N VAL A 45 0.21 4.67 5.04
CA VAL A 45 -0.58 4.45 3.81
C VAL A 45 -1.91 5.21 3.88
N HIS A 46 -2.63 5.14 5.00
CA HIS A 46 -3.92 5.82 5.18
C HIS A 46 -3.81 7.34 5.28
N ALA A 47 -2.65 7.88 5.72
CA ALA A 47 -2.44 9.32 5.77
C ALA A 47 -2.33 9.95 4.38
N ASP A 48 -2.03 9.15 3.34
CA ASP A 48 -2.27 9.59 1.97
C ASP A 48 -3.77 9.51 1.71
N LYS A 49 -4.45 10.66 1.79
CA LYS A 49 -5.90 10.79 1.58
C LYS A 49 -6.36 10.26 0.22
N ALA A 50 -5.44 10.07 -0.72
CA ALA A 50 -5.74 9.46 -1.99
C ALA A 50 -5.98 7.95 -1.92
N ILE A 51 -5.56 7.23 -0.88
CA ILE A 51 -5.67 5.77 -0.83
C ILE A 51 -6.60 5.37 0.32
N ARG A 52 -7.66 4.60 0.00
CA ARG A 52 -8.57 4.09 1.03
C ARG A 52 -8.72 2.57 0.98
N PRO A 53 -9.10 1.93 2.10
CA PRO A 53 -9.64 0.59 2.09
C PRO A 53 -10.86 0.49 1.15
N CYS A 54 -10.99 -0.64 0.47
CA CYS A 54 -12.14 -0.96 -0.37
C CYS A 54 -12.60 -2.41 -0.14
N SER A 55 -13.81 -2.73 -0.63
CA SER A 55 -14.30 -4.11 -0.62
C SER A 55 -13.63 -4.95 -1.73
N ALA A 56 -13.75 -6.28 -1.63
CA ALA A 56 -13.32 -7.18 -2.71
C ALA A 56 -14.02 -6.84 -4.05
N ALA A 57 -15.33 -6.56 -4.01
CA ALA A 57 -16.08 -6.17 -5.19
C ALA A 57 -15.58 -4.88 -5.84
N GLU A 58 -15.20 -3.87 -5.05
CA GLU A 58 -14.61 -2.62 -5.57
C GLU A 58 -13.22 -2.86 -6.20
N TYR A 59 -12.43 -3.76 -5.61
CA TYR A 59 -11.14 -4.17 -6.16
C TYR A 59 -11.29 -4.93 -7.48
N ASP A 60 -12.25 -5.86 -7.56
CA ASP A 60 -12.54 -6.64 -8.77
C ASP A 60 -13.05 -5.74 -9.90
N ALA A 61 -13.87 -4.73 -9.59
CA ALA A 61 -14.27 -3.72 -10.56
C ALA A 61 -13.07 -2.93 -11.12
N ALA A 62 -12.08 -2.62 -10.28
CA ALA A 62 -10.84 -1.96 -10.72
C ALA A 62 -9.98 -2.89 -11.60
N LEU A 63 -9.94 -4.20 -11.32
CA LEU A 63 -9.26 -5.19 -12.15
C LEU A 63 -9.86 -5.29 -13.56
N LEU A 64 -11.19 -5.18 -13.67
CA LEU A 64 -11.91 -5.26 -14.94
C LEU A 64 -11.90 -3.96 -15.75
N SER A 65 -11.30 -2.89 -15.22
CA SER A 65 -11.23 -1.60 -15.92
C SER A 65 -10.31 -1.66 -17.14
N ALA A 66 -10.68 -0.99 -18.23
CA ALA A 66 -9.90 -0.98 -19.47
C ALA A 66 -8.50 -0.36 -19.26
N GLY A 67 -7.50 -0.90 -19.96
CA GLY A 67 -6.12 -0.41 -19.92
C GLY A 67 -5.36 -0.76 -18.63
N VAL A 68 -5.91 -1.65 -17.81
CA VAL A 68 -5.30 -2.10 -16.57
C VAL A 68 -4.28 -3.21 -16.79
N ARG A 69 -3.18 -3.17 -16.03
CA ARG A 69 -2.15 -4.21 -15.92
C ARG A 69 -2.07 -4.69 -14.48
N VAL A 70 -1.89 -6.00 -14.32
CA VAL A 70 -1.72 -6.62 -13.01
C VAL A 70 -0.25 -6.96 -12.82
N GLU A 71 0.32 -6.51 -11.71
CA GLU A 71 1.69 -6.83 -11.30
C GLU A 71 1.70 -7.56 -9.96
N PHE A 72 2.48 -8.64 -9.89
CA PHE A 72 2.69 -9.41 -8.68
C PHE A 72 4.05 -9.06 -8.10
N ASN A 73 4.10 -8.78 -6.80
CA ASN A 73 5.38 -8.60 -6.13
C ASN A 73 5.84 -9.91 -5.45
N ARG A 74 7.12 -9.98 -5.09
CA ARG A 74 7.73 -11.14 -4.40
C ARG A 74 7.18 -11.38 -2.99
N LEU A 75 6.32 -10.50 -2.47
CA LEU A 75 5.69 -10.60 -1.16
C LEU A 75 4.26 -11.17 -1.24
N GLY A 76 3.76 -11.46 -2.45
CA GLY A 76 2.41 -11.93 -2.69
C GLY A 76 1.35 -10.82 -2.78
N ASP A 77 1.77 -9.55 -2.84
CA ASP A 77 0.84 -8.45 -3.11
C ASP A 77 0.52 -8.39 -4.60
N ILE A 78 -0.72 -8.03 -4.90
CA ILE A 78 -1.21 -7.83 -6.26
C ILE A 78 -1.47 -6.34 -6.45
N LEU A 79 -0.90 -5.79 -7.51
CA LEU A 79 -0.93 -4.38 -7.82
C LEU A 79 -1.69 -4.21 -9.13
N VAL A 80 -2.73 -3.39 -9.10
CA VAL A 80 -3.55 -3.07 -10.27
C VAL A 80 -3.12 -1.70 -10.74
N LYS A 81 -2.62 -1.61 -11.98
CA LYS A 81 -2.08 -0.38 -12.55
C LYS A 81 -2.78 0.04 -13.82
N ARG A 82 -2.91 1.34 -14.05
CA ARG A 82 -3.34 1.94 -15.32
C ARG A 82 -2.36 3.06 -15.66
N GLU A 83 -1.85 3.06 -16.89
CA GLU A 83 -0.88 4.07 -17.36
C GLU A 83 0.34 4.25 -16.43
N GLY A 84 0.81 3.14 -15.86
CA GLY A 84 1.95 3.13 -14.93
C GLY A 84 1.61 3.55 -13.49
N GLN A 85 0.40 4.05 -13.22
CA GLN A 85 -0.07 4.42 -11.88
C GLN A 85 -0.80 3.27 -11.20
N VAL A 86 -0.68 3.16 -9.88
CA VAL A 86 -1.38 2.14 -9.09
C VAL A 86 -2.79 2.64 -8.79
N ILE A 87 -3.80 1.92 -9.25
CA ILE A 87 -5.21 2.27 -9.04
C ILE A 87 -5.86 1.42 -7.95
N ALA A 88 -5.39 0.20 -7.74
CA ALA A 88 -5.83 -0.67 -6.64
C ALA A 88 -4.70 -1.60 -6.19
N MET A 89 -4.79 -2.12 -4.97
CA MET A 89 -3.91 -3.20 -4.53
C MET A 89 -4.59 -4.17 -3.58
N SER A 90 -4.16 -5.42 -3.66
CA SER A 90 -4.45 -6.47 -2.70
C SER A 90 -3.16 -6.81 -1.96
N VAL A 91 -3.22 -6.81 -0.63
CA VAL A 91 -2.09 -7.10 0.25
C VAL A 91 -2.36 -8.38 1.02
N ALA A 92 -1.49 -9.37 0.87
CA ALA A 92 -1.54 -10.60 1.63
C ALA A 92 -1.16 -10.33 3.10
N ARG A 93 -2.02 -10.73 4.03
CA ARG A 93 -1.87 -10.58 5.49
C ARG A 93 -1.98 -11.95 6.18
N GLY A 94 -0.94 -12.79 6.09
CA GLY A 94 -1.04 -14.14 6.67
C GLY A 94 -2.14 -14.94 5.96
N SER A 95 -3.23 -15.27 6.67
CA SER A 95 -4.41 -15.95 6.12
C SER A 95 -5.49 -15.02 5.54
N GLU A 96 -5.34 -13.70 5.68
CA GLU A 96 -6.33 -12.71 5.23
C GLU A 96 -5.81 -11.84 4.08
N ILE A 97 -6.71 -11.29 3.27
CA ILE A 97 -6.38 -10.36 2.18
C ILE A 97 -7.07 -9.01 2.45
N ALA A 98 -6.33 -7.92 2.30
CA ALA A 98 -6.89 -6.57 2.39
C ALA A 98 -6.78 -5.81 1.08
N TYR A 99 -7.84 -5.09 0.72
CA TYR A 99 -7.97 -4.38 -0.55
C TYR A 99 -7.95 -2.86 -0.36
N PHE A 100 -7.33 -2.16 -1.30
CA PHE A 100 -7.24 -0.69 -1.31
C PHE A 100 -7.40 -0.14 -2.73
N ILE A 101 -7.94 1.07 -2.84
CA ILE A 101 -8.12 1.79 -4.11
C ILE A 101 -7.60 3.22 -4.00
N ASP A 102 -7.02 3.74 -5.08
CA ASP A 102 -6.67 5.16 -5.21
C ASP A 102 -7.91 5.95 -5.63
N GLN A 103 -8.35 6.87 -4.77
CA GLN A 103 -9.52 7.73 -4.93
C GLN A 103 -9.35 8.77 -6.04
N ARG A 104 -8.12 9.07 -6.49
CA ARG A 104 -7.87 10.03 -7.58
C ARG A 104 -8.43 9.56 -8.92
N GLN A 105 -8.80 8.28 -9.03
CA GLN A 105 -9.31 7.67 -10.25
C GLN A 105 -10.78 7.99 -10.56
N LYS A 106 -11.52 8.65 -9.65
CA LYS A 106 -12.94 9.04 -9.89
C LYS A 106 -13.12 10.34 -10.68
N ALA A 107 -12.04 11.05 -11.04
CA ALA A 107 -12.11 12.41 -11.58
C ALA A 107 -11.84 12.52 -13.10
N ALA A 108 -11.83 11.40 -13.83
CA ALA A 108 -11.60 11.36 -15.28
C ALA A 108 -12.77 10.69 -16.00
#